data_AF-A0A392UQZ7-F1
#
_entry.id   AF-A0A392UQZ7-F1
#
_cell.length_a   1.000
_cell.length_b   1.000
_cell.length_c   1.000
_cell.angle_alpha   90.00
_cell.angle_beta   90.00
_cell.angle_gamma   90.00
#
_symmetry.space_group_name_H-M   'P 1'
#
loop_
_entity.id
_entity.type
_entity.pdbx_description
1 polymer ?
#
loop_
_entity_poly.entity_id
_entity_poly.type
_entity_poly.pdbx_seq_one_letter_code
_entity_poly.pdbx_strand_id
1 'polypeptide(L)' 'SEDPASDDHGSSGDHPYEDGHRGRRNHHPGKTPFTTRIMESRIPKALEKPPKLETYDGSTDPDEHVEHIDTVLDYY' A
#
# COMPACT_ATOMS: atom_id res chain seq x y z
N SER A 1 -29.09 53.54 -41.89
CA SER A 1 -27.94 52.62 -41.77
C SER A 1 -27.98 52.05 -40.37
N GLU A 2 -28.95 51.19 -40.06
CA GLU A 2 -29.01 49.73 -40.31
C GLU A 2 -28.28 48.94 -39.21
N ASP A 3 -29.05 48.08 -38.54
CA ASP A 3 -28.74 47.23 -37.37
C ASP A 3 -27.54 46.29 -37.58
N PRO A 4 -26.76 45.97 -36.51
CA PRO A 4 -25.82 44.85 -36.55
C PRO A 4 -26.54 43.54 -36.16
N ALA A 5 -27.10 42.85 -37.15
CA ALA A 5 -27.29 41.40 -37.07
C ALA A 5 -26.20 40.75 -37.93
N SER A 6 -25.20 40.16 -37.29
CA SER A 6 -24.28 39.23 -37.94
C SER A 6 -24.08 38.03 -37.02
N ASP A 7 -25.07 37.16 -37.13
CA ASP A 7 -25.02 35.70 -37.14
C ASP A 7 -23.86 34.98 -36.43
N ASP A 8 -24.31 34.29 -35.39
CA ASP A 8 -23.90 32.97 -34.90
C ASP A 8 -23.37 32.01 -35.98
N HIS A 9 -22.15 31.52 -35.77
CA HIS A 9 -21.81 30.10 -35.96
C HIS A 9 -20.77 29.71 -34.91
N GLY A 10 -21.21 29.62 -33.65
CA GLY A 10 -20.46 28.92 -32.61
C GLY A 10 -20.32 27.45 -32.99
N SER A 11 -19.20 27.10 -33.63
CA SER A 11 -18.91 25.73 -34.04
C SER A 11 -19.03 24.79 -32.83
N SER A 12 -20.01 23.90 -32.94
CA SER A 12 -20.29 22.78 -32.03
C SER A 12 -19.10 21.83 -31.99
N GLY A 13 -18.09 22.18 -31.18
CA GLY A 13 -17.08 21.24 -30.73
C GLY A 13 -17.63 20.41 -29.58
N ASP A 14 -18.66 19.60 -29.85
CA ASP A 14 -18.99 18.43 -29.03
C ASP A 14 -17.83 17.43 -29.16
N HIS A 15 -16.72 17.73 -28.49
CA HIS A 15 -15.77 16.73 -28.08
C HIS A 15 -16.27 16.22 -26.73
N PRO A 16 -17.03 15.12 -26.66
CA PRO A 16 -17.05 14.37 -25.42
C PRO A 16 -15.58 14.06 -25.15
N TYR A 17 -15.09 14.57 -24.03
CA TYR A 17 -13.89 14.04 -23.43
C TYR A 17 -14.19 12.55 -23.24
N GLU A 18 -13.67 11.72 -24.14
CA GLU A 18 -13.59 10.28 -23.93
C GLU A 18 -12.55 10.09 -22.82
N ASP A 19 -12.91 10.49 -21.59
CA ASP A 19 -12.22 10.00 -20.41
C ASP A 19 -12.71 8.56 -20.19
N GLY A 20 -12.21 7.68 -21.06
CA GLY A 20 -12.27 6.24 -20.97
C GLY A 20 -11.50 5.71 -19.77
N HIS A 21 -11.64 6.35 -18.61
CA HIS A 21 -11.15 5.91 -17.31
C HIS A 21 -12.28 5.29 -16.46
N ARG A 22 -13.37 4.85 -17.10
CA ARG A 22 -14.25 3.79 -16.55
C ARG A 22 -13.46 2.50 -16.44
N GLY A 23 -12.72 2.39 -15.34
CA GLY A 23 -11.97 1.19 -15.02
C GLY A 23 -10.53 1.46 -14.64
N ARG A 24 -10.26 2.46 -13.80
CA ARG A 24 -9.25 2.21 -12.75
C ARG A 24 -9.81 1.11 -11.84
N ARG A 25 -9.81 -0.13 -12.35
CA ARG A 25 -9.63 -1.29 -11.48
C ARG A 25 -8.43 -0.90 -10.63
N ASN A 26 -8.51 -1.15 -9.33
CA ASN A 26 -7.40 -1.01 -8.40
C ASN A 26 -6.28 -2.01 -8.77
N HIS A 27 -5.78 -1.92 -9.99
CA HIS A 27 -4.67 -2.67 -10.52
C HIS A 27 -3.47 -1.95 -9.96
N HIS A 28 -3.14 -2.32 -8.71
CA HIS A 28 -1.84 -2.01 -8.17
C HIS A 28 -0.85 -2.52 -9.22
N PRO A 29 0.00 -1.66 -9.81
CA PRO A 29 0.98 -2.08 -10.81
C PRO A 29 2.01 -3.11 -10.27
N GLY A 30 1.89 -3.51 -8.99
CA GLY A 30 2.66 -4.57 -8.35
C GLY A 30 1.89 -5.85 -7.97
N LYS A 31 0.59 -5.97 -8.27
CA LYS A 31 -0.17 -7.21 -7.99
C LYS A 31 0.07 -8.27 -9.07
N THR A 32 1.21 -8.94 -8.97
CA THR A 32 1.53 -10.16 -9.72
C THR A 32 0.91 -11.39 -9.03
N PRO A 33 0.71 -12.53 -9.74
CA PRO A 33 0.29 -13.78 -9.12
C PRO A 33 1.17 -14.18 -7.92
N PHE A 34 2.46 -13.88 -7.97
CA PHE A 34 3.40 -14.09 -6.87
C PHE A 34 3.04 -13.26 -5.64
N THR A 35 2.87 -11.94 -5.80
CA THR A 35 2.49 -11.06 -4.67
C THR A 35 1.13 -11.38 -4.09
N THR A 36 0.16 -11.78 -4.94
CA THR A 36 -1.15 -12.23 -4.49
C THR A 36 -1.03 -13.49 -3.63
N ARG A 37 -0.24 -14.47 -4.08
CA ARG A 37 -0.02 -15.71 -3.31
C ARG A 37 0.64 -15.45 -1.96
N ILE A 38 1.57 -14.50 -1.87
CA ILE A 38 2.18 -14.10 -0.59
C ILE A 38 1.13 -13.49 0.33
N MET A 39 0.34 -12.53 -0.15
CA MET A 39 -0.68 -11.88 0.68
C MET A 39 -1.81 -12.82 1.11
N GLU A 40 -2.13 -13.84 0.31
CA GLU A 40 -3.13 -14.86 0.63
C GLU A 40 -2.57 -16.01 1.49
N SER A 41 -1.25 -16.10 1.66
CA SER A 41 -0.61 -17.13 2.46
C SER A 41 -0.87 -16.90 3.95
N ARG A 42 -1.14 -17.99 4.68
CA ARG A 42 -1.27 -17.93 6.14
C ARG A 42 0.10 -17.86 6.79
N ILE A 43 0.23 -17.05 7.84
CA ILE A 43 1.41 -17.03 8.69
C ILE A 43 1.52 -18.41 9.38
N PRO A 44 2.67 -19.11 9.31
CA PRO A 44 2.89 -20.33 10.05
C PRO A 44 2.68 -20.12 11.55
N LYS A 45 2.12 -21.10 12.27
CA LYS A 45 1.85 -20.98 13.72
C LYS A 45 3.08 -20.61 14.55
N ALA A 46 4.26 -21.08 14.16
CA ALA A 46 5.52 -20.74 14.81
C ALA A 46 5.90 -19.25 14.71
N LEU A 47 5.35 -18.54 13.71
CA LEU A 47 5.57 -17.11 13.46
C LEU A 47 4.33 -16.26 13.75
N GLU A 48 3.27 -16.87 14.30
CA GLU A 48 1.99 -16.18 14.54
C GLU A 48 2.13 -15.10 15.61
N LYS A 49 3.06 -15.30 16.57
CA LYS A 49 3.34 -14.33 17.61
C LYS A 49 4.85 -14.24 17.87
N PRO A 50 5.43 -13.03 17.93
CA PRO A 50 6.81 -12.88 18.36
C PRO A 50 6.94 -13.30 19.84
N PRO A 51 8.10 -13.83 20.26
CA PRO A 51 8.37 -14.10 21.65
C PRO A 51 8.33 -12.80 22.43
N LYS A 52 7.98 -12.91 23.71
CA LYS A 52 7.95 -11.75 24.60
C LYS A 52 9.40 -11.44 24.97
N LEU A 53 9.86 -10.26 24.60
CA LEU A 53 11.13 -9.71 25.07
C LEU A 53 10.86 -8.83 26.29
N GLU A 54 11.68 -8.99 27.32
CA GLU A 54 11.69 -8.07 28.46
C GLU A 54 12.21 -6.69 28.01
N THR A 55 11.70 -5.63 28.63
CA THR A 55 12.17 -4.27 28.38
C THR A 55 13.41 -3.98 29.21
N TYR A 56 14.48 -3.46 28.60
CA TYR A 56 15.63 -2.96 29.34
C TYR A 56 15.24 -1.76 30.21
N ASP A 57 15.33 -1.91 31.52
CA ASP A 57 14.98 -0.88 32.50
C ASP A 57 16.20 -0.06 32.96
N GLY A 58 17.39 -0.41 32.48
CA GLY A 58 18.66 0.22 32.86
C GLY A 58 19.17 -0.16 34.25
N SER A 59 18.54 -1.13 34.92
CA SER A 59 18.98 -1.62 36.23
C SER A 59 19.88 -2.85 36.14
N THR A 60 19.78 -3.60 35.04
CA THR A 60 20.58 -4.79 34.72
C THR A 60 21.77 -4.45 33.83
N ASP A 61 22.75 -5.34 33.76
CA ASP A 61 23.89 -5.16 32.87
C ASP A 61 23.45 -5.23 31.38
N PRO A 62 23.91 -4.33 30.50
CA PRO A 62 23.54 -4.35 29.09
C PRO A 62 23.91 -5.65 28.36
N ASP A 63 25.05 -6.25 28.68
CA ASP A 63 25.53 -7.46 28.01
C ASP A 63 24.67 -8.67 28.44
N GLU A 64 24.29 -8.73 29.72
CA GLU A 64 23.32 -9.71 30.24
C GLU A 64 21.94 -9.58 29.56
N HIS A 65 21.48 -8.34 29.36
CA HIS A 65 20.20 -8.09 28.66
C HIS A 65 20.24 -8.55 27.20
N VAL A 66 21.37 -8.37 26.51
CA VAL A 66 21.56 -8.84 25.13
C VAL A 66 21.58 -10.37 25.07
N GLU A 67 22.28 -11.05 25.98
CA GLU A 67 22.31 -12.52 26.05
C GLU A 67 20.89 -13.11 26.24
N HIS A 68 20.06 -12.44 27.05
CA HIS A 68 18.66 -12.81 27.24
C HIS A 68 17.85 -12.70 25.94
N ILE A 69 18.02 -11.63 25.17
CA ILE A 69 17.37 -11.45 23.86
C ILE A 69 17.78 -12.57 22.91
N ASP A 70 19.08 -12.87 22.81
CA ASP A 70 19.59 -13.90 21.90
C ASP A 70 19.04 -15.29 22.24
N THR A 71 18.94 -15.61 23.53
CA THR A 71 18.36 -16.88 24.00
C THR A 71 16.86 -16.98 23.67
N VAL A 72 16.11 -15.88 23.81
CA VAL A 72 14.67 -15.85 23.56
C VAL A 72 14.34 -15.88 22.05
N LEU A 73 15.26 -15.42 21.21
CA LEU A 73 15.12 -15.37 19.75
C LEU A 73 15.68 -16.59 19.02
N ASP A 74 16.04 -17.68 19.71
CA ASP A 74 16.45 -18.94 19.08
C ASP A 74 15.24 -19.63 18.40
N TYR A 75 14.91 -19.14 17.19
CA TYR A 75 13.87 -19.70 16.34
C TYR A 75 14.40 -20.93 15.57
N TYR A 76 13.79 -22.09 15.81
CA TYR A 76 14.04 -23.36 15.11
C TYR A 76 13.41 -23.42 13.70
#